data_AF-A0A7C5J6U6-F1
#
_entry.id   AF-A0A7C5J6U6-F1
#
_cell.length_a   1.000
_cell.length_b   1.000
_cell.length_c   1.000
_cell.angle_alpha   90.00
_cell.angle_beta   90.00
_cell.angle_gamma   90.00
#
_symmetry.space_group_name_H-M   'P 1'
#
loop_
_entity.id
_entity.type
_entity.pdbx_description
1 polymer ?
#
loop_
_entity_poly.entity_id
_entity_poly.type
_entity_poly.pdbx_seq_one_letter_code
_entity_poly.pdbx_strand_id
1 'polypeptide(L)'
;MKNIVLSLFALSLFVAPSLAEARCFSFRGESIKVCVEGSNGSARHQAEEVCEGVVGHSCSSSGNSGECRRSSSVRCYDASGEEHDHLNPD
;
A
#
# COMPACT_ATOMS: atom_id res chain seq x y z
N MET A 1 23.88 -40.01 -40.71
CA MET A 1 22.42 -39.71 -40.70
C MET A 1 22.16 -38.82 -39.50
N LYS A 2 21.45 -37.72 -39.74
CA LYS A 2 21.37 -36.51 -38.90
C LYS A 2 20.11 -36.59 -38.05
N ASN A 3 20.25 -36.93 -36.77
CA ASN A 3 19.11 -37.16 -35.91
C ASN A 3 18.85 -35.91 -35.06
N ILE A 4 18.02 -35.05 -35.65
CA ILE A 4 16.91 -34.29 -35.05
C ILE A 4 17.19 -33.74 -33.63
N VAL A 5 17.67 -32.50 -33.64
CA VAL A 5 17.37 -31.49 -32.62
C VAL A 5 15.87 -31.20 -32.70
N LEU A 6 15.11 -31.23 -31.59
CA LEU A 6 14.06 -30.26 -31.27
C LEU A 6 13.18 -30.65 -30.06
N SER A 7 13.02 -29.68 -29.16
CA SER A 7 11.95 -29.52 -28.15
C SER A 7 11.97 -30.49 -26.97
N LEU A 8 11.75 -30.06 -25.72
CA LEU A 8 10.80 -29.03 -25.28
C LEU A 8 11.46 -27.89 -24.49
N PHE A 9 11.05 -26.67 -24.84
CA PHE A 9 11.13 -25.47 -24.03
C PHE A 9 10.77 -25.75 -22.57
N ALA A 10 11.73 -25.57 -21.67
CA ALA A 10 11.43 -25.33 -20.27
C ALA A 10 10.62 -24.04 -20.19
N LEU A 11 9.31 -24.17 -19.98
CA LEU A 11 8.43 -23.06 -19.71
C LEU A 11 8.79 -22.55 -18.30
N SER A 12 9.81 -21.71 -18.23
CA SER A 12 10.16 -20.97 -17.02
C SER A 12 8.97 -20.10 -16.66
N LEU A 13 8.13 -20.60 -15.74
CA LEU A 13 7.12 -19.82 -15.05
C LEU A 13 7.86 -18.74 -14.27
N PHE A 14 8.08 -17.60 -14.93
CA PHE A 14 8.33 -16.34 -14.27
C PHE A 14 7.04 -15.97 -13.53
N VAL A 15 6.89 -16.51 -12.32
CA VAL A 15 5.95 -15.97 -11.34
C VAL A 15 6.57 -14.65 -10.92
N ALA A 16 6.21 -13.57 -11.62
CA ALA A 16 6.54 -12.23 -11.16
C ALA A 16 5.90 -12.07 -9.77
N PRO A 17 6.66 -11.65 -8.74
CA PRO A 17 6.03 -11.24 -7.50
C PRO A 17 5.06 -10.11 -7.85
N SER A 18 3.78 -10.29 -7.51
CA SER A 18 2.85 -9.18 -7.47
C SER A 18 3.42 -8.18 -6.47
N LEU A 19 4.10 -7.16 -6.97
CA LEU A 19 4.51 -6.03 -6.16
C LEU A 19 3.22 -5.43 -5.63
N ALA A 20 2.88 -5.74 -4.38
CA ALA A 20 1.80 -5.08 -3.68
C ALA A 20 2.27 -3.65 -3.49
N GLU A 21 1.97 -2.80 -4.47
CA GLU A 21 2.29 -1.38 -4.45
C GLU A 21 1.62 -0.82 -3.19
N ALA A 22 2.43 -0.49 -2.18
CA ALA A 22 1.92 0.14 -0.97
C ALA A 22 1.27 1.45 -1.37
N ARG A 23 0.29 1.96 -0.61
CA ARG A 23 -0.34 3.26 -0.89
C ARG A 23 -0.74 3.94 0.40
N CYS A 24 -0.64 5.27 0.42
CA CYS A 24 -1.11 6.08 1.53
C CYS A 24 -2.51 6.62 1.27
N PHE A 25 -3.41 6.50 2.24
CA PHE A 25 -4.78 6.96 2.19
C PHE A 25 -4.95 8.22 3.02
N SER A 26 -5.66 9.21 2.47
CA SER A 26 -6.14 10.39 3.20
C SER A 26 -7.58 10.16 3.69
N PHE A 27 -8.00 10.91 4.71
CA PHE A 27 -9.34 10.78 5.31
C PHE A 27 -10.06 12.12 5.34
N ARG A 28 -11.38 12.08 5.17
CA ARG A 28 -12.22 13.29 5.18
C ARG A 28 -12.21 13.93 6.56
N GLY A 29 -11.82 15.20 6.63
CA GLY A 29 -11.80 15.96 7.88
C GLY A 29 -10.57 15.73 8.75
N GLU A 30 -9.71 14.77 8.41
CA GLU A 30 -8.52 14.44 9.19
C GLU A 30 -7.23 14.93 8.56
N SER A 31 -6.34 15.38 9.42
CA SER A 31 -4.98 15.82 9.07
C SER A 31 -3.97 14.69 9.22
N ILE A 32 -4.36 13.47 8.81
CA ILE A 32 -3.53 12.28 8.85
C ILE A 32 -3.57 11.54 7.52
N LYS A 33 -2.52 10.78 7.25
CA LYS A 33 -2.48 9.77 6.19
C LYS A 33 -2.00 8.45 6.77
N VAL A 34 -2.54 7.35 6.25
CA VAL A 34 -2.15 5.99 6.65
C VAL A 34 -1.64 5.23 5.43
N CYS A 35 -0.43 4.70 5.49
CA CYS A 35 0.20 3.93 4.42
C CYS A 35 0.15 2.44 4.72
N VAL A 36 -0.42 1.67 3.79
CA VAL A 36 -0.59 0.22 3.90
C VAL A 36 -0.18 -0.46 2.58
N GLU A 37 0.05 -1.76 2.61
CA GLU A 37 0.33 -2.52 1.39
C GLU A 37 -0.92 -2.69 0.52
N GLY A 38 -0.78 -2.44 -0.78
CA GLY A 38 -1.85 -2.56 -1.76
C GLY A 38 -2.77 -1.34 -1.87
N SER A 39 -3.67 -1.40 -2.86
CA SER A 39 -4.57 -0.30 -3.24
C SER A 39 -6.04 -0.71 -3.36
N ASN A 40 -6.35 -1.94 -2.94
CA ASN A 40 -7.69 -2.53 -3.04
C ASN A 40 -8.59 -2.13 -1.86
N GLY A 41 -9.83 -2.65 -1.84
CA GLY A 41 -10.77 -2.38 -0.76
C GLY A 41 -10.29 -2.84 0.62
N SER A 42 -9.47 -3.91 0.69
CA SER A 42 -8.89 -4.40 1.94
C SER A 42 -7.86 -3.42 2.51
N ALA A 43 -6.96 -2.91 1.66
CA ALA A 43 -5.99 -1.89 2.03
C ALA A 43 -6.68 -0.62 2.53
N ARG A 44 -7.72 -0.18 1.82
CA ARG A 44 -8.53 0.96 2.26
C ARG A 44 -9.15 0.72 3.65
N HIS A 45 -9.74 -0.46 3.86
CA HIS A 45 -10.37 -0.77 5.14
C HIS A 45 -9.37 -0.82 6.29
N GLN A 46 -8.21 -1.45 6.08
CA GLN A 46 -7.12 -1.46 7.06
C GLN A 46 -6.64 -0.03 7.39
N ALA A 47 -6.51 0.83 6.39
CA ALA A 47 -6.13 2.21 6.60
C ALA A 47 -7.20 2.98 7.40
N GLU A 48 -8.49 2.72 7.15
CA GLU A 48 -9.61 3.26 7.94
C GLU A 48 -9.54 2.77 9.39
N GLU A 49 -9.30 1.48 9.66
CA GLU A 49 -9.15 0.94 11.03
C GLU A 49 -8.02 1.62 11.82
N VAL A 50 -6.86 1.83 11.19
CA VAL A 50 -5.74 2.55 11.81
C VAL A 50 -6.11 4.00 12.10
N CYS A 51 -6.76 4.68 11.14
CA CYS A 51 -7.21 6.05 11.33
C CYS A 51 -8.14 6.15 12.55
N GLU A 52 -9.14 5.27 12.64
CA GLU A 52 -10.09 5.21 13.75
C GLU A 52 -9.39 4.97 15.08
N GLY A 53 -8.40 4.07 15.12
CA GLY A 53 -7.59 3.82 16.31
C GLY A 53 -6.78 5.03 16.77
N VAL A 54 -6.32 5.87 15.83
CA VAL A 54 -5.53 7.08 16.12
C VAL A 54 -6.41 8.26 16.54
N VAL A 55 -7.52 8.52 15.83
CA VAL A 55 -8.36 9.72 16.05
C VAL A 55 -9.50 9.48 17.03
N GLY A 56 -9.90 8.23 17.26
CA GLY A 56 -10.94 7.86 18.23
C GLY A 56 -12.38 7.98 17.71
N HIS A 57 -12.58 8.16 16.40
CA HIS A 57 -13.90 8.17 15.75
C HIS A 57 -13.82 7.62 14.34
N SER A 58 -14.98 7.32 13.75
CA SER A 58 -15.09 6.68 12.43
C SER A 58 -14.43 7.50 11.33
N CYS A 59 -13.57 6.85 10.54
CA CYS A 59 -12.85 7.47 9.44
C CYS A 59 -13.44 7.05 8.09
N SER A 60 -13.38 7.95 7.12
CA SER A 60 -13.74 7.63 5.74
C SER A 60 -12.64 8.09 4.80
N SER A 61 -12.04 7.12 4.08
CA SER A 61 -10.98 7.45 3.15
C SER A 61 -11.50 8.38 2.03
N SER A 62 -10.77 9.46 1.78
CA SER A 62 -10.98 10.36 0.65
C SER A 62 -10.26 9.88 -0.62
N GLY A 63 -9.49 8.79 -0.53
CA GLY A 63 -8.74 8.21 -1.64
C GLY A 63 -7.25 8.10 -1.36
N ASN A 64 -6.54 7.63 -2.38
CA ASN A 64 -5.09 7.47 -2.39
C ASN A 64 -4.39 8.83 -2.51
N SER A 65 -3.32 9.02 -1.76
CA SER A 65 -2.63 10.30 -1.58
C SER A 65 -1.14 10.26 -1.92
N GLY A 66 -0.65 9.17 -2.54
CA GLY A 66 0.76 9.00 -2.90
C GLY A 66 1.64 8.77 -1.66
N GLU A 67 2.80 9.42 -1.60
CA GLU A 67 3.67 9.42 -0.41
C GLU A 67 3.05 10.19 0.78
N CYS A 68 3.51 9.86 1.98
CA CYS A 68 3.24 10.66 3.16
C CYS A 68 4.53 11.26 3.70
N ARG A 69 4.58 12.59 3.74
CA ARG A 69 5.62 13.34 4.44
C ARG A 69 4.99 14.17 5.54
N ARG A 70 5.49 14.01 6.75
CA ARG A 70 5.01 14.73 7.93
C ARG A 70 5.24 16.22 7.74
N SER A 71 4.25 17.00 8.15
CA SER A 71 4.31 18.46 8.18
C SER A 71 3.59 18.98 9.41
N SER A 72 3.58 20.30 9.58
CA SER A 72 2.79 20.95 10.64
C SER A 72 1.29 20.64 10.56
N SER A 73 0.79 20.19 9.41
CA SER A 73 -0.63 19.91 9.17
C SER A 73 -0.93 18.48 8.75
N VAL A 74 0.05 17.58 8.69
CA VAL A 74 -0.15 16.19 8.27
C VAL A 74 0.70 15.26 9.13
N ARG A 75 0.08 14.24 9.71
CA ARG A 75 0.74 13.12 10.40
C ARG A 75 0.70 11.87 9.53
N CYS A 76 1.77 11.09 9.53
CA CYS A 76 1.89 9.87 8.74
C CYS A 76 1.90 8.66 9.65
N TYR A 77 1.05 7.67 9.37
CA TYR A 77 1.01 6.42 10.11
C TYR A 77 1.16 5.23 9.17
N ASP A 78 1.76 4.14 9.65
CA ASP A 78 1.81 2.88 8.92
C ASP A 78 0.64 1.96 9.27
N ALA A 79 0.64 0.74 8.72
CA ALA A 79 -0.40 -0.28 8.94
C ALA A 79 -0.53 -0.74 10.41
N SER A 80 0.46 -0.48 11.26
CA SER A 80 0.44 -0.80 12.69
C SER A 80 -0.05 0.37 13.56
N GLY A 81 -0.21 1.55 12.97
CA GLY A 81 -0.53 2.79 13.69
C GLY A 81 0.69 3.48 14.30
N GLU A 82 1.91 3.10 13.92
CA GLU A 82 3.12 3.82 14.30
C GLU A 82 3.26 5.10 13.45
N GLU A 83 3.66 6.19 14.09
CA GLU A 83 3.86 7.48 13.42
C GLU A 83 5.27 7.59 12.82
N HIS A 84 5.35 8.09 11.59
CA HIS A 84 6.60 8.29 10.87
C HIS A 84 6.74 9.72 10.34
N ASP A 85 7.98 10.18 10.17
CA ASP A 85 8.24 11.47 9.49
C ASP A 85 8.06 11.37 7.97
N HIS A 86 8.28 10.19 7.40
CA HIS A 86 8.17 9.94 5.97
C HIS A 86 7.86 8.47 5.69
N LEU A 87 6.84 8.22 4.87
CA LEU A 87 6.46 6.92 4.35
C LEU A 87 6.33 7.02 2.83
N ASN A 88 7.16 6.27 2.12
CA ASN A 88 7.10 6.18 0.67
C ASN A 88 6.48 4.84 0.26
N PRO A 89 5.32 4.85 -0.38
CA PRO A 89 4.81 3.67 -1.05
C PRO A 89 5.64 3.38 -2.31
N ASP A 90 6.41 2.30 -2.30
CA ASP A 90 7.16 1.77 -3.46
C ASP A 90 6.25 1.15 -4.52
#